data_AF-A0A6P0Z626-F1
#
_entry.id   AF-A0A6P0Z626-F1
#
_cell.length_a   1.000
_cell.length_b   1.000
_cell.length_c   1.000
_cell.angle_alpha   90.00
_cell.angle_beta   90.00
_cell.angle_gamma   90.00
#
_symmetry.space_group_name_H-M   'P 1'
#
loop_
_entity.id
_entity.type
_entity.pdbx_description
1 polymer ?
#
loop_
_entity_poly.entity_id
_entity_poly.type
_entity_poly.pdbx_seq_one_letter_code
_entity_poly.pdbx_strand_id
1 'polypeptide(L)'
;MTGRANYRTYGKKLNVDLENNPDLVMDPKVSARVLACYFKERGVATAARAGDWRRVRKLVNGGYHGWDVFSEYIERAKARIV
;
A
#
# COMPACT_ATOMS: atom_id res chain seq x y z
N MET A 1 2.97 4.89 -6.84
CA MET A 1 2.49 6.03 -6.00
C MET A 1 2.11 7.17 -6.93
N THR A 2 1.02 7.88 -6.69
CA THR A 2 0.55 8.97 -7.58
C THR A 2 0.42 10.28 -6.81
N GLY A 3 0.57 11.41 -7.51
CA GLY A 3 0.42 12.75 -6.95
C GLY A 3 1.64 13.27 -6.19
N ARG A 4 2.10 14.47 -6.55
CA ARG A 4 3.31 15.13 -5.99
C ARG A 4 3.29 15.21 -4.46
N ALA A 5 2.13 15.44 -3.86
CA ALA A 5 1.98 15.51 -2.40
C ALA A 5 2.36 14.20 -1.70
N ASN A 6 2.11 13.05 -2.30
CA ASN A 6 2.50 11.75 -1.75
C ASN A 6 4.03 11.56 -1.81
N TYR A 7 4.65 11.92 -2.94
CA TYR A 7 6.11 11.90 -3.07
C TYR A 7 6.79 12.77 -2.00
N ARG A 8 6.31 14.02 -1.81
CA ARG A 8 6.78 14.90 -0.74
C ARG A 8 6.61 14.29 0.65
N THR A 9 5.43 13.77 0.94
CA THR A 9 5.08 13.27 2.28
C THR A 9 5.92 12.05 2.65
N TYR A 10 5.97 11.04 1.79
CA TYR A 10 6.72 9.82 2.07
C TYR A 10 8.22 10.03 1.91
N GLY A 11 8.65 10.91 1.01
CA GLY A 11 10.06 11.30 0.88
C GLY A 11 10.61 11.89 2.17
N LYS A 12 9.89 12.85 2.77
CA LYS A 12 10.24 13.43 4.08
C LYS A 12 10.30 12.38 5.19
N LYS A 13 9.30 11.49 5.29
CA LYS A 13 9.25 10.43 6.32
C LYS A 13 10.40 9.43 6.21
N LEU A 14 10.87 9.18 5.00
CA LEU A 14 11.91 8.18 4.72
C LEU A 14 13.30 8.79 4.57
N ASN A 15 13.43 10.12 4.64
CA ASN A 15 14.64 10.86 4.32
C ASN A 15 15.19 10.50 2.93
N VAL A 16 14.31 10.52 1.92
CA VAL A 16 14.62 10.27 0.51
C VAL A 16 13.96 11.38 -0.31
N ASP A 17 14.69 12.05 -1.20
CA ASP A 17 14.14 13.13 -2.03
C ASP A 17 13.28 12.60 -3.19
N LEU A 18 12.14 12.01 -2.83
CA LEU A 18 11.16 11.48 -3.76
C LEU A 18 10.41 12.59 -4.53
N GLU A 19 10.34 13.80 -4.00
CA GLU A 19 9.59 14.88 -4.65
C GLU A 19 10.30 15.38 -5.91
N ASN A 20 11.62 15.54 -5.85
CA ASN A 20 12.42 15.94 -7.01
C ASN A 20 12.94 14.75 -7.82
N ASN A 21 13.03 13.56 -7.21
CA ASN A 21 13.51 12.33 -7.88
C ASN A 21 12.46 11.21 -7.75
N PRO A 22 11.30 11.32 -8.44
CA PRO A 22 10.21 10.36 -8.29
C PRO A 22 10.60 8.94 -8.68
N ASP A 23 11.55 8.77 -9.61
CA ASP A 23 12.03 7.46 -10.07
C ASP A 23 12.73 6.66 -8.98
N LEU A 24 13.19 7.29 -7.89
CA LEU A 24 13.71 6.58 -6.72
C LEU A 24 12.66 5.64 -6.10
N VAL A 25 11.37 5.86 -6.33
CA VAL A 25 10.33 4.91 -5.88
C VAL A 25 10.40 3.58 -6.62
N MET A 26 11.04 3.51 -7.79
CA MET A 26 11.21 2.26 -8.55
C MET A 26 12.26 1.34 -7.92
N ASP A 27 13.12 1.85 -7.04
CA ASP A 27 13.99 1.01 -6.21
C ASP A 27 13.12 0.14 -5.27
N PRO A 28 13.27 -1.20 -5.29
CA PRO A 28 12.45 -2.09 -4.47
C PRO A 28 12.52 -1.82 -2.96
N LYS A 29 13.69 -1.40 -2.44
CA LYS A 29 13.85 -1.08 -1.01
C LYS A 29 13.12 0.21 -0.67
N VAL A 30 13.20 1.23 -1.52
CA VAL A 30 12.46 2.48 -1.34
C VAL A 30 10.95 2.22 -1.43
N SER A 31 10.50 1.50 -2.45
CA SER A 31 9.10 1.09 -2.62
C SER A 31 8.54 0.34 -1.41
N ALA A 32 9.29 -0.64 -0.90
CA ALA A 32 8.88 -1.42 0.28
C ALA A 32 8.74 -0.53 1.53
N ARG A 33 9.66 0.42 1.74
CA ARG A 33 9.58 1.39 2.85
C ARG A 33 8.38 2.32 2.72
N VAL A 34 8.09 2.81 1.51
CA VAL A 34 6.90 3.64 1.25
C VAL A 34 5.63 2.84 1.54
N LEU A 35 5.54 1.60 1.04
CA LEU A 35 4.40 0.71 1.29
C LEU A 35 4.18 0.47 2.79
N ALA A 36 5.24 0.14 3.53
CA ALA A 36 5.17 -0.11 4.97
C ALA A 36 4.71 1.12 5.75
N CYS A 37 5.23 2.31 5.40
CA CYS A 37 4.82 3.57 6.01
C CYS A 37 3.34 3.87 5.73
N TYR A 38 2.90 3.75 4.47
CA TYR A 38 1.51 3.92 4.07
C TYR A 38 0.57 2.96 4.81
N PHE A 39 0.95 1.68 4.91
CA PHE A 39 0.15 0.63 5.56
C PHE A 39 -0.01 0.88 7.06
N LYS A 40 1.07 1.27 7.74
CA LYS A 40 1.07 1.58 9.17
C LYS A 40 0.12 2.74 9.47
N GLU A 41 0.22 3.83 8.72
CA GLU A 41 -0.56 5.05 8.97
C GLU A 41 -2.06 4.88 8.74
N ARG A 42 -2.44 4.00 7.81
CA ARG A 42 -3.85 3.76 7.48
C ARG A 42 -4.45 2.57 8.22
N GLY A 43 -3.70 1.90 9.09
CA GLY A 43 -4.16 0.71 9.80
C GLY A 43 -4.49 -0.47 8.88
N VAL A 44 -3.85 -0.53 7.70
CA VAL A 44 -4.16 -1.57 6.70
C VAL A 44 -3.75 -2.95 7.21
N ALA A 45 -2.60 -3.04 7.87
CA ALA A 45 -2.13 -4.30 8.47
C ALA A 45 -3.09 -4.81 9.55
N THR A 46 -3.68 -3.92 10.34
CA THR A 46 -4.68 -4.27 11.36
C THR A 46 -5.94 -4.86 10.72
N ALA A 47 -6.48 -4.20 9.69
CA ALA A 47 -7.65 -4.70 8.95
C ALA A 47 -7.37 -6.06 8.29
N ALA A 48 -6.18 -6.24 7.71
CA ALA A 48 -5.77 -7.51 7.11
C ALA A 48 -5.66 -8.64 8.15
N ARG A 49 -5.08 -8.38 9.33
CA ARG A 49 -5.01 -9.35 10.43
C ARG A 49 -6.38 -9.77 10.96
N ALA A 50 -7.35 -8.85 10.94
CA ALA A 50 -8.74 -9.13 11.31
C ALA A 50 -9.53 -9.85 10.19
N GLY A 51 -8.93 -10.08 9.02
CA GLY A 51 -9.61 -10.66 7.86
C GLY A 51 -10.61 -9.72 7.18
N ASP A 52 -10.62 -8.43 7.51
CA ASP A 52 -11.53 -7.44 6.92
C ASP A 52 -10.98 -6.91 5.58
N TRP A 53 -11.09 -7.75 4.55
CA TRP A 53 -10.56 -7.46 3.20
C TRP A 53 -11.31 -6.32 2.51
N ARG A 54 -12.59 -6.11 2.84
CA ARG A 54 -13.36 -4.95 2.34
C ARG A 54 -12.77 -3.65 2.90
N ARG A 55 -12.48 -3.61 4.21
CA ARG A 55 -11.81 -2.46 4.81
C ARG A 55 -10.41 -2.24 4.25
N VAL A 56 -9.62 -3.30 4.06
CA VAL A 56 -8.31 -3.22 3.37
C VAL A 56 -8.45 -2.56 2.00
N ARG A 57 -9.39 -3.04 1.16
CA ARG A 57 -9.59 -2.49 -0.18
C ARG A 57 -9.96 -1.00 -0.14
N LYS A 58 -10.89 -0.61 0.75
CA LYS A 58 -11.29 0.78 0.92
C LYS A 58 -10.14 1.66 1.42
N LEU A 59 -9.29 1.17 2.33
CA LEU A 59 -8.15 1.91 2.87
C LEU A 59 -7.08 2.21 1.81
N VAL A 60 -6.82 1.25 0.91
CA VAL A 60 -5.78 1.35 -0.12
C VAL A 60 -6.30 2.05 -1.38
N ASN A 61 -7.50 1.69 -1.84
CA ASN A 61 -8.05 2.10 -3.14
C ASN A 61 -9.11 3.21 -3.03
N GLY A 62 -9.52 3.59 -1.82
CA GLY A 62 -10.58 4.58 -1.60
C GLY A 62 -12.00 4.06 -1.85
N GLY A 63 -12.15 2.83 -2.35
CA GLY A 63 -13.43 2.21 -2.69
C GLY A 63 -13.24 0.79 -3.21
N TYR A 64 -14.31 0.19 -3.74
CA TYR A 64 -14.34 -1.23 -4.15
C TYR A 64 -14.17 -1.48 -5.65
N HIS A 65 -13.73 -0.47 -6.41
CA HIS A 65 -13.43 -0.68 -7.84
C HIS A 65 -12.43 -1.84 -7.99
N GLY A 66 -12.72 -2.80 -8.87
CA GLY A 66 -11.91 -4.03 -9.05
C GLY A 66 -11.97 -5.01 -7.88
N TRP A 67 -13.07 -5.04 -7.12
CA TRP A 67 -13.24 -5.92 -5.97
C TRP A 67 -13.14 -7.40 -6.32
N ASP A 68 -13.79 -7.86 -7.38
CA ASP A 68 -13.86 -9.29 -7.71
C ASP A 68 -12.45 -9.86 -7.92
N VAL A 69 -11.64 -9.18 -8.74
CA VAL A 69 -10.22 -9.50 -8.96
C VAL A 69 -9.44 -9.47 -7.66
N PHE A 70 -9.60 -8.43 -6.83
CA PHE A 70 -8.91 -8.33 -5.54
C PHE A 70 -9.26 -9.50 -4.62
N SER A 71 -10.54 -9.82 -4.49
CA SER A 71 -11.02 -10.89 -3.61
C SER A 71 -10.52 -12.26 -4.07
N GLU A 72 -10.47 -12.50 -5.38
CA GLU A 72 -9.90 -13.72 -5.94
C GLU A 72 -8.42 -13.91 -5.54
N TYR A 73 -7.61 -12.85 -5.64
CA TYR A 73 -6.20 -12.93 -5.21
C TYR A 73 -6.05 -13.16 -3.71
N ILE A 74 -6.95 -12.61 -2.89
CA ILE A 74 -6.96 -12.88 -1.44
C ILE A 74 -7.25 -14.35 -1.16
N GLU A 75 -8.25 -14.95 -1.80
CA GLU A 75 -8.56 -16.37 -1.60
C GLU A 75 -7.42 -17.29 -2.06
N ARG A 76 -6.80 -16.99 -3.21
CA ARG A 76 -5.59 -17.69 -3.68
C ARG A 76 -4.41 -17.55 -2.71
N ALA A 77 -4.23 -16.37 -2.10
CA ALA A 77 -3.15 -16.14 -1.15
C ALA A 77 -3.39 -16.91 0.17
N LYS A 78 -4.63 -16.90 0.69
CA LYS A 78 -5.00 -17.68 1.88
C LYS A 78 -4.73 -19.16 1.71
N ALA A 79 -5.06 -19.72 0.54
CA ALA A 79 -4.84 -21.14 0.22
C ALA A 79 -3.35 -21.56 0.19
N ARG A 80 -2.41 -20.61 0.12
CA ARG A 80 -0.96 -20.86 0.10
C ARG A 80 -0.26 -20.64 1.43
N ILE A 81 -0.97 -20.09 2.42
CA ILE A 81 -0.43 -19.78 3.75
C ILE A 81 -0.84 -20.87 4.76
N VAL A 82 -1.60 -21.88 4.31
CA VAL A 82 -1.97 -23.08 5.09
C VAL A 82 -0.99 -24.22 4.83
#